data_AF-A0A7Y2F1K6-F1
#
_entry.id   AF-A0A7Y2F1K6-F1
#
_cell.length_a   1.000
_cell.length_b   1.000
_cell.length_c   1.000
_cell.angle_alpha   90.00
_cell.angle_beta   90.00
_cell.angle_gamma   90.00
#
_symmetry.space_group_name_H-M   'P 1'
#
loop_
_entity.id
_entity.type
_entity.pdbx_description
1 polymer ?
#
loop_
_entity_poly.entity_id
_entity_poly.type
_entity_poly.pdbx_seq_one_letter_code
_entity_poly.pdbx_strand_id
1 'polypeptide(L)'
;IASLVAIVVMVPSVWLFINLLDEQLFETRTKEFVRDVVQYDGAEIVKFSQDYKTKNLDIYLIGRPVPQTVIADWITELQATEKLEETNLRVYQGTDQSGELAEKISGDLKTDILSELYVNNEQRIRDKNDRIDFLEEEIAKMKIKEQGIPFKEVSKELKIAFEGLESFAYSKQIVTNFNRTDTLPVFQLSWNNRVRQRERESNRKKIQELLKVRLQLDTLRVVEDRN
;
A
#
# COMPACT_ATOMS: atom_id res chain seq x y z
N ILE A 1 -2.67 49.49 35.65
CA ILE A 1 -1.57 49.78 34.69
C ILE A 1 -1.07 48.48 34.05
N ALA A 2 -0.64 47.48 34.82
CA ALA A 2 -0.20 46.17 34.28
C ALA A 2 -1.24 45.48 33.36
N SER A 3 -2.53 45.48 33.72
CA SER A 3 -3.58 44.86 32.89
C SER A 3 -3.83 45.57 31.55
N LEU A 4 -3.63 46.89 31.48
CA LEU A 4 -3.78 47.67 30.25
C LEU A 4 -2.63 47.38 29.28
N VAL A 5 -1.41 47.28 29.81
CA VAL A 5 -0.21 46.90 29.05
C VAL A 5 -0.36 45.47 28.50
N ALA A 6 -0.91 44.54 29.29
CA ALA A 6 -1.17 43.17 28.84
C ALA A 6 -2.15 43.09 27.66
N ILE A 7 -3.24 43.88 27.68
CA ILE A 7 -4.21 43.93 26.57
C ILE A 7 -3.57 44.50 25.30
N VAL A 8 -2.78 45.57 25.43
CA VAL A 8 -2.10 46.21 24.29
C VAL A 8 -1.10 45.28 23.61
N VAL A 9 -0.40 44.44 24.37
CA VAL A 9 0.54 43.45 23.81
C VAL A 9 -0.18 42.23 23.23
N MET A 10 -1.37 41.88 23.74
CA MET A 10 -2.12 40.71 23.29
C MET A 10 -2.78 40.89 21.91
N VAL A 11 -3.27 42.10 21.59
CA VAL A 11 -3.92 42.40 20.30
C VAL A 11 -3.05 42.06 19.08
N PRO A 12 -1.78 42.52 18.97
CA PRO A 12 -0.93 42.15 17.84
C PRO A 12 -0.61 40.65 17.79
N SER A 13 -0.53 39.97 18.95
CA SER A 13 -0.32 38.52 19.00
C SER A 13 -1.50 37.73 18.45
N VAL A 14 -2.74 38.12 18.80
CA VAL A 14 -3.94 37.50 18.26
C VAL A 14 -4.04 37.72 16.75
N TRP A 15 -3.70 38.92 16.27
CA TRP A 15 -3.67 39.22 14.84
C TRP A 15 -2.64 38.36 14.08
N LEU A 16 -1.41 38.24 14.61
CA LEU A 16 -0.39 37.36 14.04
C LEU A 16 -0.83 35.90 14.00
N PHE A 17 -1.50 35.45 15.07
CA PHE A 17 -2.01 34.08 15.14
C PHE A 17 -3.05 33.79 14.06
N ILE A 18 -3.99 34.71 13.82
CA ILE A 18 -5.00 34.54 12.77
C ILE A 18 -4.33 34.48 11.39
N ASN A 19 -3.35 35.36 11.12
CA ASN A 19 -2.62 35.33 9.84
C ASN A 19 -1.89 34.01 9.61
N LEU A 20 -1.19 33.50 10.64
CA LEU A 20 -0.49 32.22 10.57
C LEU A 20 -1.46 31.05 10.38
N LEU A 21 -2.63 31.12 11.02
CA LEU A 21 -3.66 30.09 10.87
C LEU A 21 -4.22 30.09 9.44
N ASP A 22 -4.55 31.25 8.88
CA ASP A 22 -5.05 31.34 7.51
C ASP A 22 -3.98 30.90 6.49
N GLU A 23 -2.70 31.21 6.73
CA GLU A 23 -1.59 30.72 5.92
C GLU A 23 -1.48 29.19 5.97
N GLN A 24 -1.52 28.58 7.16
CA GLN A 24 -1.50 27.13 7.29
C GLN A 24 -2.72 26.44 6.67
N LEU A 25 -3.90 27.05 6.78
CA LEU A 25 -5.12 26.51 6.16
C LEU A 25 -5.00 26.54 4.65
N PHE A 26 -4.59 27.67 4.07
CA PHE A 26 -4.31 27.76 2.64
C PHE A 26 -3.30 26.68 2.22
N GLU A 27 -2.18 26.57 2.93
CA GLU A 27 -1.15 25.60 2.58
C GLU A 27 -1.66 24.16 2.61
N THR A 28 -2.45 23.81 3.61
CA THR A 28 -2.99 22.46 3.79
C THR A 28 -4.04 22.15 2.72
N ARG A 29 -4.97 23.07 2.48
CA ARG A 29 -6.02 22.91 1.47
C ARG A 29 -5.46 22.79 0.07
N THR A 30 -4.43 23.57 -0.24
CA THR A 30 -3.77 23.52 -1.55
C THR A 30 -3.11 22.15 -1.78
N LYS A 31 -2.46 21.59 -0.77
CA LYS A 31 -1.89 20.23 -0.81
C LYS A 31 -2.96 19.15 -1.00
N GLU A 32 -4.07 19.26 -0.28
CA GLU A 32 -5.22 18.35 -0.41
C GLU A 32 -5.81 18.42 -1.82
N PHE A 33 -6.04 19.63 -2.34
CA PHE A 33 -6.54 19.87 -3.70
C PHE A 33 -5.63 19.23 -4.76
N VAL A 34 -4.32 19.48 -4.70
CA VAL A 34 -3.36 18.90 -5.66
C VAL A 34 -3.37 17.37 -5.60
N ARG A 35 -3.51 16.78 -4.41
CA ARG A 35 -3.53 15.32 -4.25
C ARG A 35 -4.83 14.70 -4.77
N ASP A 36 -5.97 15.33 -4.47
CA ASP A 36 -7.29 14.70 -4.61
C ASP A 36 -7.99 15.07 -5.93
N VAL A 37 -7.75 16.28 -6.44
CA VAL A 37 -8.41 16.82 -7.65
C VAL A 37 -7.52 16.77 -8.88
N VAL A 38 -6.23 17.13 -8.73
CA VAL A 38 -5.32 17.25 -9.87
C VAL A 38 -4.77 15.88 -10.27
N GLN A 39 -5.60 15.11 -10.96
CA GLN A 39 -5.27 13.78 -11.46
C GLN A 39 -5.65 13.66 -12.93
N TYR A 40 -4.74 13.13 -13.75
CA TYR A 40 -5.00 12.88 -15.17
C TYR A 40 -4.24 11.65 -15.65
N ASP A 41 -4.92 10.76 -16.38
CA ASP A 41 -4.31 9.53 -16.86
C ASP A 41 -3.21 9.81 -17.89
N GLY A 42 -2.00 9.37 -17.57
CA GLY A 42 -0.81 9.60 -18.37
C GLY A 42 -0.11 10.94 -18.15
N ALA A 43 -0.53 11.78 -17.19
CA ALA A 43 0.25 12.92 -16.72
C ALA A 43 0.53 12.80 -15.22
N GLU A 44 1.75 13.12 -14.80
CA GLU A 44 2.16 13.09 -13.40
C GLU A 44 2.62 14.47 -12.93
N ILE A 45 2.23 14.82 -11.69
CA ILE A 45 2.71 16.03 -11.02
C ILE A 45 4.14 15.79 -10.56
N VAL A 46 5.02 16.63 -11.06
CA VAL A 46 6.44 16.60 -10.75
C VAL A 46 6.77 17.49 -9.56
N LYS A 47 6.15 18.66 -9.54
CA LYS A 47 6.31 19.64 -8.49
C LYS A 47 5.05 20.49 -8.44
N PHE A 48 4.73 20.96 -7.26
CA PHE A 48 3.84 22.10 -7.10
C PHE A 48 4.45 23.09 -6.11
N SER A 49 4.05 24.35 -6.24
CA SER A 49 4.43 25.44 -5.35
C SER A 49 3.19 26.26 -5.03
N GLN A 50 3.13 26.79 -3.82
CA GLN A 50 2.00 27.58 -3.34
C GLN A 50 2.51 28.81 -2.60
N ASP A 51 1.87 29.96 -2.84
CA ASP A 51 2.22 31.21 -2.20
C ASP A 51 0.96 31.87 -1.62
N TYR A 52 0.89 31.94 -0.30
CA TYR A 52 -0.25 32.52 0.42
C TYR A 52 -0.45 34.02 0.14
N LYS A 53 0.63 34.77 -0.10
CA LYS A 53 0.56 36.23 -0.32
C LYS A 53 0.04 36.56 -1.70
N THR A 54 0.52 35.84 -2.71
CA THR A 54 0.10 36.06 -4.10
C THR A 54 -1.08 35.19 -4.52
N LYS A 55 -1.51 34.25 -3.66
CA LYS A 55 -2.57 33.27 -3.92
C LYS A 55 -2.31 32.45 -5.20
N ASN A 56 -1.05 32.19 -5.52
CA ASN A 56 -0.69 31.40 -6.68
C ASN A 56 -0.47 29.93 -6.28
N LEU A 57 -1.00 29.03 -7.10
CA LEU A 57 -0.71 27.60 -7.09
C LEU A 57 -0.09 27.22 -8.43
N ASP A 58 1.18 26.86 -8.42
CA ASP A 58 1.92 26.43 -9.61
C ASP A 58 2.01 24.91 -9.62
N ILE A 59 1.62 24.28 -10.72
CA ILE A 59 1.70 22.83 -10.90
C ILE A 59 2.53 22.53 -12.14
N TYR A 60 3.54 21.69 -11.99
CA TYR A 60 4.42 21.24 -13.06
C TYR A 60 4.10 19.79 -13.40
N LEU A 61 3.67 19.54 -14.64
CA LEU A 61 3.25 18.23 -15.13
C LEU A 61 4.21 17.69 -16.19
N ILE A 62 4.46 16.38 -16.16
CA ILE A 62 5.13 15.64 -17.23
C ILE A 62 4.23 14.52 -17.75
N GLY A 63 4.51 14.05 -18.97
CA GLY A 63 3.77 12.97 -19.61
C GLY A 63 2.89 13.49 -20.75
N ARG A 64 1.68 12.94 -20.86
CA ARG A 64 0.70 13.34 -21.87
C ARG A 64 0.20 14.76 -21.59
N PRO A 65 0.06 15.62 -22.62
CA PRO A 65 -0.49 16.95 -22.43
C PRO A 65 -1.94 16.85 -21.96
N VAL A 66 -2.21 17.49 -20.83
CA VAL A 66 -3.53 17.64 -20.24
C VAL A 66 -4.31 18.66 -21.07
N PRO A 67 -5.52 18.31 -21.55
CA PRO A 67 -6.37 19.25 -22.29
C PRO A 67 -6.78 20.46 -21.45
N GLN A 68 -6.90 21.61 -22.09
CA GLN A 68 -7.33 22.85 -21.43
C GLN A 68 -8.71 22.75 -20.78
N THR A 69 -9.60 21.88 -21.28
CA THR A 69 -10.90 21.62 -20.66
C THR A 69 -10.75 21.03 -19.26
N VAL A 70 -9.85 20.07 -19.09
CA VAL A 70 -9.58 19.44 -17.78
C VAL A 70 -8.94 20.45 -16.81
N ILE A 71 -8.03 21.29 -17.32
CA ILE A 71 -7.42 22.35 -16.51
C ILE A 71 -8.49 23.38 -16.07
N ALA A 72 -9.45 23.71 -16.94
CA ALA A 72 -10.56 24.59 -16.59
C ALA A 72 -11.48 23.98 -15.52
N ASP A 73 -11.71 22.65 -15.58
CA ASP A 73 -12.45 21.94 -14.53
C ASP A 73 -11.71 22.03 -13.19
N TRP A 74 -10.39 21.82 -13.17
CA TRP A 74 -9.57 22.00 -11.96
C TRP A 74 -9.63 23.43 -11.42
N ILE A 75 -9.59 24.46 -12.28
CA ILE A 75 -9.73 25.85 -11.85
C ILE A 75 -11.11 26.06 -11.18
N THR A 76 -12.16 25.50 -11.75
CA THR A 76 -13.52 25.61 -11.23
C THR A 76 -13.64 24.93 -9.86
N GLU A 77 -13.08 23.74 -9.71
CA GLU A 77 -13.08 23.02 -8.43
C GLU A 77 -12.21 23.71 -7.37
N LEU A 78 -11.09 24.31 -7.77
CA LEU A 78 -10.23 25.08 -6.88
C LEU A 78 -10.99 26.27 -6.30
N GLN A 79 -11.69 27.01 -7.15
CA GLN A 79 -12.49 28.18 -6.74
C GLN A 79 -13.70 27.80 -5.89
N ALA A 80 -14.22 26.58 -6.05
CA ALA A 80 -15.28 26.03 -5.22
C ALA A 80 -14.80 25.52 -3.85
N THR A 81 -13.48 25.40 -3.64
CA THR A 81 -12.90 24.91 -2.40
C THR A 81 -12.78 26.02 -1.37
N GLU A 82 -13.35 25.80 -0.17
CA GLU A 82 -13.27 26.75 0.93
C GLU A 82 -11.82 27.10 1.27
N LYS A 83 -11.52 28.39 1.44
CA LYS A 83 -10.19 28.98 1.68
C LYS A 83 -9.26 29.03 0.46
N LEU A 84 -9.71 28.58 -0.72
CA LEU A 84 -8.95 28.65 -1.98
C LEU A 84 -9.65 29.45 -3.08
N GLU A 85 -10.74 30.14 -2.77
CA GLU A 85 -11.64 30.79 -3.74
C GLU A 85 -10.93 31.81 -4.65
N GLU A 86 -9.94 32.52 -4.09
CA GLU A 86 -9.15 33.54 -4.78
C GLU A 86 -7.81 33.00 -5.32
N THR A 87 -7.63 31.68 -5.34
CA THR A 87 -6.38 31.05 -5.77
C THR A 87 -6.28 30.99 -7.29
N ASN A 88 -5.15 31.42 -7.83
CA ASN A 88 -4.83 31.35 -9.23
C ASN A 88 -4.01 30.07 -9.53
N LEU A 89 -4.61 29.12 -10.25
CA LEU A 89 -3.95 27.91 -10.71
C LEU A 89 -3.17 28.16 -12.00
N ARG A 90 -1.87 27.89 -11.97
CA ARG A 90 -0.97 27.96 -13.13
C ARG A 90 -0.40 26.57 -13.39
N VAL A 91 -0.78 25.98 -14.52
CA VAL A 91 -0.32 24.65 -14.93
C VAL A 91 0.75 24.79 -16.00
N TYR A 92 1.93 24.24 -15.72
CA TYR A 92 3.07 24.19 -16.63
C TYR A 92 3.27 22.76 -17.10
N GLN A 93 3.31 22.54 -18.40
CA GLN A 93 3.42 21.18 -18.96
C GLN A 93 4.71 21.04 -19.75
N GLY A 94 5.40 19.89 -19.64
CA GLY A 94 6.67 19.61 -20.33
C GLY A 94 6.64 19.70 -21.87
N THR A 95 5.48 19.97 -22.48
CA THR A 95 5.31 20.19 -23.93
C THR A 95 5.10 21.67 -24.31
N ASP A 96 4.96 22.59 -23.35
CA ASP A 96 4.81 24.02 -23.63
C ASP A 96 6.09 24.58 -24.25
N GLN A 97 6.02 24.85 -25.56
CA GLN A 97 7.08 25.39 -26.38
C GLN A 97 7.35 26.89 -26.13
N SER A 98 6.74 27.50 -25.13
CA SER A 98 7.13 28.81 -24.64
C SER A 98 8.42 28.65 -23.84
N GLY A 99 9.52 29.24 -24.32
CA GLY A 99 10.85 29.16 -23.70
C GLY A 99 10.92 29.45 -22.19
N GLU A 100 9.86 29.99 -21.59
CA GLU A 100 9.71 30.25 -20.16
C GLU A 100 9.80 28.98 -19.29
N LEU A 101 9.30 27.82 -19.74
CA LEU A 101 9.46 26.56 -19.01
C LEU A 101 10.91 26.06 -19.10
N ALA A 102 11.54 26.20 -20.27
CA ALA A 102 12.95 25.84 -20.46
C ALA A 102 13.89 26.76 -19.68
N GLU A 103 13.56 28.04 -19.53
CA GLU A 103 14.34 29.05 -18.80
C GLU A 103 14.19 28.91 -17.28
N LYS A 104 13.00 28.55 -16.78
CA LYS A 104 12.77 28.22 -15.35
C LYS A 104 13.34 26.85 -14.96
N ILE A 105 13.42 25.91 -15.90
CA ILE A 105 14.01 24.58 -15.71
C ILE A 105 15.52 24.57 -16.02
N SER A 106 16.09 25.58 -16.71
CA SER A 106 17.52 25.60 -17.02
C SER A 106 18.37 25.94 -15.79
N GLY A 107 18.91 24.91 -15.13
CA GLY A 107 19.90 25.04 -14.06
C GLY A 107 19.65 24.06 -12.91
N ASP A 108 19.80 24.57 -11.69
CA ASP A 108 19.78 23.82 -10.42
C ASP A 108 18.42 23.20 -10.10
N LEU A 109 17.32 23.88 -10.47
CA LEU A 109 15.95 23.42 -10.22
C LEU A 109 15.62 22.10 -10.93
N LYS A 110 16.24 21.81 -12.09
CA LYS A 110 16.05 20.53 -12.79
C LYS A 110 16.66 19.37 -12.01
N THR A 111 17.82 19.58 -11.42
CA THR A 111 18.52 18.54 -10.65
C THR A 111 17.77 18.24 -9.35
N ASP A 112 17.30 19.28 -8.67
CA ASP A 112 16.50 19.14 -7.44
C ASP A 112 15.17 18.43 -7.73
N ILE A 113 14.47 18.85 -8.79
CA ILE A 113 13.23 18.20 -9.23
C ILE A 113 13.47 16.73 -9.59
N LEU A 114 14.50 16.41 -10.36
CA LEU A 114 14.81 15.03 -10.74
C LEU A 114 15.19 14.18 -9.53
N SER A 115 15.91 14.76 -8.58
CA SER A 115 16.29 14.10 -7.33
C SER A 115 15.06 13.81 -6.45
N GLU A 116 14.20 14.81 -6.24
CA GLU A 116 12.95 14.65 -5.48
C GLU A 116 12.03 13.62 -6.13
N LEU A 117 11.89 13.65 -7.47
CA LEU A 117 11.14 12.66 -8.23
C LEU A 117 11.69 11.25 -8.04
N TYR A 118 13.00 11.09 -8.14
CA TYR A 118 13.65 9.79 -8.00
C TYR A 118 13.42 9.21 -6.60
N VAL A 119 13.68 10.01 -5.56
CA VAL A 119 13.50 9.58 -4.16
C VAL A 119 12.05 9.27 -3.84
N ASN A 120 11.11 10.11 -4.28
CA ASN A 120 9.68 9.90 -4.03
C ASN A 120 9.17 8.66 -4.78
N ASN A 121 9.55 8.47 -6.05
CA ASN A 121 9.18 7.28 -6.79
C ASN A 121 9.79 6.01 -6.19
N GLU A 122 11.04 6.04 -5.73
CA GLU A 122 11.65 4.90 -5.03
C GLU A 122 10.87 4.56 -3.75
N GLN A 123 10.47 5.57 -2.97
CA GLN A 123 9.65 5.36 -1.77
C GLN A 123 8.27 4.78 -2.11
N ARG A 124 7.57 5.34 -3.10
CA ARG A 124 6.25 4.85 -3.53
C ARG A 124 6.31 3.41 -4.04
N ILE A 125 7.38 3.03 -4.74
CA ILE A 125 7.60 1.67 -5.21
C ILE A 125 7.79 0.73 -4.00
N ARG A 126 8.60 1.12 -3.01
CA ARG A 126 8.80 0.34 -1.78
C ARG A 126 7.48 0.16 -1.03
N ASP A 127 6.72 1.22 -0.79
CA ASP A 127 5.44 1.16 -0.07
C ASP A 127 4.42 0.25 -0.80
N LYS A 128 4.41 0.29 -2.13
CA LYS A 128 3.58 -0.60 -2.96
C LYS A 128 4.04 -2.06 -2.87
N ASN A 129 5.33 -2.33 -2.88
CA ASN A 129 5.87 -3.69 -2.72
C ASN A 129 5.52 -4.25 -1.34
N ASP A 130 5.72 -3.48 -0.26
CA ASP A 130 5.33 -3.90 1.10
C ASP A 130 3.84 -4.22 1.19
N ARG A 131 3.00 -3.44 0.48
CA ARG A 131 1.56 -3.70 0.40
C ARG A 131 1.25 -4.96 -0.41
N ILE A 132 1.98 -5.23 -1.49
CA ILE A 132 1.83 -6.46 -2.28
C ILE A 132 2.18 -7.67 -1.41
N ASP A 133 3.33 -7.65 -0.75
CA ASP A 133 3.79 -8.74 0.13
C ASP A 133 2.75 -9.04 1.23
N PHE A 134 2.24 -7.99 1.88
CA PHE A 134 1.16 -8.13 2.87
C PHE A 134 -0.12 -8.74 2.28
N LEU A 135 -0.54 -8.30 1.09
CA LEU A 135 -1.74 -8.83 0.43
C LEU A 135 -1.54 -10.28 -0.03
N GLU A 136 -0.36 -10.64 -0.52
CA GLU A 136 -0.01 -12.02 -0.88
C GLU A 136 -0.06 -12.94 0.35
N GLU A 137 0.47 -12.48 1.50
CA GLU A 137 0.35 -13.21 2.76
C GLU A 137 -1.12 -13.40 3.18
N GLU A 138 -1.95 -12.37 3.09
CA GLU A 138 -3.37 -12.46 3.44
C GLU A 138 -4.13 -13.38 2.49
N ILE A 139 -3.84 -13.34 1.19
CA ILE A 139 -4.39 -14.28 0.20
C ILE A 139 -3.96 -15.71 0.55
N ALA A 140 -2.69 -15.94 0.90
CA ALA A 140 -2.22 -17.25 1.32
C ALA A 140 -2.97 -17.75 2.57
N LYS A 141 -3.17 -16.88 3.57
CA LYS A 141 -3.96 -17.20 4.79
C LYS A 141 -5.44 -17.46 4.46
N MET A 142 -6.04 -16.69 3.55
CA MET A 142 -7.43 -16.87 3.12
C MET A 142 -7.63 -18.16 2.34
N LYS A 143 -6.72 -18.51 1.41
CA LYS A 143 -6.76 -19.78 0.68
C LYS A 143 -6.72 -21.00 1.60
N ILE A 144 -6.08 -20.89 2.76
CA ILE A 144 -6.09 -21.92 3.81
C ILE A 144 -7.44 -21.96 4.54
N LYS A 145 -8.02 -20.79 4.87
CA LYS A 145 -9.32 -20.67 5.56
C LYS A 145 -10.53 -21.08 4.72
N GLU A 146 -10.57 -20.70 3.44
CA GLU A 146 -11.69 -21.00 2.52
C GLU A 146 -11.96 -22.50 2.34
N GLN A 147 -10.99 -23.34 2.71
CA GLN A 147 -11.06 -24.78 2.52
C GLN A 147 -11.65 -25.51 3.73
N GLY A 148 -12.07 -24.79 4.77
CA GLY A 148 -12.69 -25.37 5.96
C GLY A 148 -11.76 -26.24 6.80
N ILE A 149 -10.45 -26.28 6.47
CA ILE A 149 -9.45 -27.05 7.20
C ILE A 149 -8.85 -26.12 8.27
N PRO A 150 -9.06 -26.36 9.58
CA PRO A 150 -8.44 -25.59 10.64
C PRO A 150 -6.96 -25.98 10.81
N PHE A 151 -6.15 -25.77 9.77
CA PHE A 151 -4.76 -26.23 9.66
C PHE A 151 -3.91 -25.76 10.85
N LYS A 152 -4.13 -24.52 11.31
CA LYS A 152 -3.41 -23.95 12.47
C LYS A 152 -3.75 -24.65 13.79
N GLU A 153 -4.97 -25.14 13.96
CA GLU A 153 -5.40 -25.83 15.18
C GLU A 153 -4.94 -27.28 15.14
N VAL A 154 -5.18 -27.97 14.01
CA VAL A 154 -4.74 -29.36 13.77
C VAL A 154 -3.23 -29.50 13.88
N SER A 155 -2.46 -28.55 13.33
CA SER A 155 -0.99 -28.58 13.44
C SER A 155 -0.51 -28.47 14.89
N LYS A 156 -1.17 -27.67 15.73
CA LYS A 156 -0.88 -27.58 17.17
C LYS A 156 -1.26 -28.87 17.90
N GLU A 157 -2.44 -29.42 17.63
CA GLU A 157 -2.91 -30.68 18.21
C GLU A 157 -1.93 -31.83 17.89
N LEU A 158 -1.52 -31.95 16.62
CA LEU A 158 -0.57 -32.98 16.18
C LEU A 158 0.82 -32.82 16.82
N LYS A 159 1.33 -31.58 16.92
CA LYS A 159 2.62 -31.31 17.59
C LYS A 159 2.62 -31.69 19.07
N ILE A 160 1.47 -31.54 19.75
CA ILE A 160 1.30 -31.94 21.15
C ILE A 160 1.15 -33.45 21.28
N ALA A 161 0.37 -34.09 20.40
CA ALA A 161 0.05 -35.51 20.48
C ALA A 161 1.18 -36.44 20.02
N PHE A 162 2.06 -35.96 19.13
CA PHE A 162 3.13 -36.75 18.53
C PHE A 162 4.50 -36.11 18.79
N GLU A 163 5.18 -36.60 19.83
CA GLU A 163 6.55 -36.18 20.12
C GLU A 163 7.49 -36.50 18.94
N GLY A 164 8.35 -35.54 18.59
CA GLY A 164 9.31 -35.69 17.50
C GLY A 164 8.79 -35.36 16.10
N LEU A 165 7.56 -34.86 15.96
CA LEU A 165 7.08 -34.24 14.72
C LEU A 165 7.78 -32.89 14.49
N GLU A 166 8.45 -32.74 13.35
CA GLU A 166 9.30 -31.59 13.05
C GLU A 166 8.60 -30.58 12.14
N SER A 167 8.01 -31.07 11.04
CA SER A 167 7.20 -30.25 10.13
C SER A 167 5.87 -30.94 9.80
N PHE A 168 4.87 -30.10 9.57
CA PHE A 168 3.57 -30.48 9.07
C PHE A 168 3.17 -29.48 7.99
N ALA A 169 2.87 -29.99 6.80
CA ALA A 169 2.45 -29.18 5.66
C ALA A 169 1.19 -29.79 5.03
N TYR A 170 0.44 -28.93 4.36
CA TYR A 170 -0.76 -29.29 3.62
C TYR A 170 -0.67 -28.68 2.22
N SER A 171 -0.97 -29.49 1.22
CA SER A 171 -1.05 -29.05 -0.17
C SER A 171 -2.19 -29.75 -0.90
N LYS A 172 -2.64 -29.13 -1.99
CA LYS A 172 -3.58 -29.74 -2.93
C LYS A 172 -2.79 -30.26 -4.12
N GLN A 173 -2.82 -31.58 -4.32
CA GLN A 173 -2.22 -32.18 -5.48
C GLN A 173 -3.29 -32.39 -6.55
N ILE A 174 -3.10 -31.77 -7.71
CA ILE A 174 -3.93 -32.03 -8.88
C ILE A 174 -3.49 -33.38 -9.46
N VAL A 175 -4.42 -34.31 -9.57
CA VAL A 175 -4.20 -35.66 -10.12
C VAL A 175 -5.13 -35.84 -11.31
N THR A 176 -4.59 -36.34 -12.42
CA THR A 176 -5.38 -36.65 -13.61
C THR A 176 -5.09 -38.07 -14.07
N ASN A 177 -6.11 -38.77 -14.52
CA ASN A 177 -5.97 -40.04 -15.24
C ASN A 177 -6.11 -39.84 -16.77
N PHE A 178 -5.87 -38.62 -17.25
CA PHE A 178 -6.05 -38.16 -18.64
C PHE A 178 -7.51 -38.12 -19.14
N ASN A 179 -8.48 -38.62 -18.36
CA ASN A 179 -9.91 -38.54 -18.65
C ASN A 179 -10.68 -37.68 -17.65
N ARG A 180 -10.21 -37.61 -16.40
CA ARG A 180 -10.77 -36.81 -15.32
C ARG A 180 -9.62 -36.22 -14.51
N THR A 181 -9.70 -34.92 -14.27
CA THR A 181 -8.80 -34.20 -13.38
C THR A 181 -9.53 -33.97 -12.06
N ASP A 182 -8.88 -34.34 -10.96
CA ASP A 182 -9.39 -34.19 -9.60
C ASP A 182 -8.30 -33.60 -8.69
N THR A 183 -8.69 -33.08 -7.53
CA THR A 183 -7.77 -32.46 -6.57
C THR A 183 -7.78 -33.25 -5.27
N LEU A 184 -6.62 -33.79 -4.88
CA LEU A 184 -6.47 -34.58 -3.67
C LEU A 184 -5.79 -33.76 -2.56
N PRO A 185 -6.33 -33.74 -1.32
CA PRO A 185 -5.63 -33.18 -0.17
C PRO A 185 -4.44 -34.07 0.23
N VAL A 186 -3.25 -33.47 0.27
CA VAL A 186 -2.00 -34.13 0.65
C VAL A 186 -1.44 -33.47 1.90
N PHE A 187 -1.21 -34.29 2.93
CA PHE A 187 -0.55 -33.87 4.16
C PHE A 187 0.87 -34.43 4.18
N GLN A 188 1.85 -33.56 4.40
CA GLN A 188 3.25 -33.92 4.49
C GLN A 188 3.70 -33.81 5.94
N LEU A 189 4.42 -34.82 6.41
CA LEU A 189 4.95 -34.91 7.77
C LEU A 189 6.46 -35.15 7.69
N SER A 190 7.24 -34.47 8.54
CA SER A 190 8.63 -34.84 8.79
C SER A 190 8.85 -35.12 10.27
N TRP A 191 9.73 -36.07 10.55
CA TRP A 191 10.05 -36.54 11.89
C TRP A 191 11.50 -36.29 12.20
N ASN A 192 11.79 -35.93 13.45
CA ASN A 192 13.16 -35.86 13.94
C ASN A 192 13.87 -37.23 13.77
N ASN A 193 15.15 -37.18 13.42
CA ASN A 193 16.05 -38.35 13.29
C ASN A 193 16.11 -39.27 14.51
N ARG A 194 15.67 -38.81 15.69
CA ARG A 194 15.56 -39.59 16.92
C ARG A 194 14.37 -40.56 16.95
N VAL A 195 13.34 -40.35 16.14
CA VAL A 195 12.14 -41.21 16.10
C VAL A 195 12.42 -42.46 15.26
N ARG A 196 12.22 -43.66 15.82
CA ARG A 196 12.50 -44.93 15.14
C ARG A 196 11.54 -45.14 13.96
N GLN A 197 12.02 -45.73 12.86
CA GLN A 197 11.21 -45.96 11.65
C GLN A 197 9.88 -46.70 11.92
N ARG A 198 9.90 -47.74 12.77
CA ARG A 198 8.68 -48.47 13.18
C ARG A 198 7.66 -47.57 13.88
N GLU A 199 8.14 -46.62 14.68
CA GLU A 199 7.30 -45.66 15.40
C GLU A 199 6.73 -44.60 14.46
N ARG A 200 7.53 -44.13 13.49
CA ARG A 200 7.06 -43.23 12.43
C ARG A 200 5.93 -43.83 11.61
N GLU A 201 6.05 -45.11 11.22
CA GLU A 201 4.98 -45.79 10.46
C GLU A 201 3.70 -45.99 11.27
N SER A 202 3.82 -46.33 12.55
CA SER A 202 2.69 -46.46 13.47
C SER A 202 1.99 -45.11 13.68
N ASN A 203 2.76 -44.05 13.94
CA ASN A 203 2.25 -42.70 14.14
C ASN A 203 1.64 -42.13 12.86
N ARG A 204 2.22 -42.39 11.67
CA ARG A 204 1.64 -41.99 10.38
C ARG A 204 0.23 -42.55 10.20
N LYS A 205 -0.01 -43.83 10.53
CA LYS A 205 -1.35 -44.44 10.45
C LYS A 205 -2.33 -43.78 11.41
N LYS A 206 -1.90 -43.52 12.66
CA LYS A 206 -2.73 -42.82 13.66
C LYS A 206 -3.09 -41.40 13.21
N ILE A 207 -2.12 -40.65 12.68
CA ILE A 207 -2.34 -39.30 12.15
C ILE A 207 -3.30 -39.33 10.96
N GLN A 208 -3.15 -40.30 10.06
CA GLN A 208 -4.04 -40.45 8.92
C GLN A 208 -5.50 -40.67 9.35
N GLU A 209 -5.75 -41.54 10.31
CA GLU A 209 -7.10 -41.79 10.84
C GLU A 209 -7.65 -40.57 11.60
N LEU A 210 -6.81 -39.91 12.42
CA LEU A 210 -7.20 -38.69 13.13
C LEU A 210 -7.60 -37.56 12.15
N LEU A 211 -6.82 -37.36 11.09
CA LEU A 211 -7.10 -36.35 10.07
C LEU A 211 -8.37 -36.66 9.28
N LYS A 212 -8.66 -37.93 8.98
CA LYS A 212 -9.93 -38.33 8.33
C LYS A 212 -11.13 -37.95 9.19
N VAL A 213 -11.07 -38.27 10.49
CA VAL A 213 -12.17 -37.99 11.44
C VAL A 213 -12.34 -36.48 11.65
N ARG A 214 -11.23 -35.76 11.85
CA ARG A 214 -11.26 -34.33 12.19
C ARG A 214 -11.63 -33.43 11.02
N LEU A 215 -11.24 -33.80 9.80
CA LEU A 215 -11.44 -33.00 8.60
C LEU A 215 -12.60 -33.50 7.72
N GLN A 216 -13.29 -34.59 8.13
CA GLN A 216 -14.39 -35.20 7.38
C GLN A 216 -14.03 -35.47 5.90
N LEU A 217 -12.78 -35.87 5.63
CA LEU A 217 -12.28 -36.12 4.28
C LEU A 217 -12.43 -37.61 3.94
N ASP A 218 -13.19 -37.92 2.88
CA ASP A 218 -13.36 -39.29 2.38
C ASP A 218 -12.05 -39.91 1.87
N THR A 219 -11.17 -39.07 1.30
CA THR A 219 -9.86 -39.47 0.78
C THR A 219 -8.80 -38.42 1.11
N LEU A 220 -7.71 -38.85 1.73
CA LEU A 220 -6.52 -38.02 1.98
C LEU A 220 -5.25 -38.84 1.84
N ARG A 221 -4.16 -38.21 1.42
CA ARG A 221 -2.84 -38.84 1.32
C ARG A 221 -1.89 -38.23 2.33
N VAL A 222 -1.33 -39.06 3.20
CA VAL A 222 -0.26 -38.66 4.12
C VAL A 222 1.07 -39.16 3.57
N VAL A 223 2.01 -38.25 3.31
CA VAL A 223 3.34 -38.57 2.80
C VAL A 223 4.38 -38.14 3.84
N GLU A 224 5.40 -38.97 4.04
CA GLU A 224 6.58 -38.58 4.82
C GLU A 224 7.53 -37.85 3.88
N ASP A 225 7.93 -36.64 4.25
CA ASP A 225 8.94 -35.90 3.52
C ASP A 225 10.32 -36.49 3.84
N ARG A 226 11.06 -36.89 2.81
CA ARG A 226 12.41 -37.46 2.94
C ARG A 226 13.40 -36.38 2.51
N ASN A 227 13.78 -35.53 3.44
CA ASN A 227 15.06 -34.80 3.34
C ASN A 227 16.19 -35.67 3.90
#